data_AF-A0A7C1Y5H6-F1
#
_entry.id   AF-A0A7C1Y5H6-F1
#
_cell.length_a   1.000
_cell.length_b   1.000
_cell.length_c   1.000
_cell.angle_alpha   90.00
_cell.angle_beta   90.00
_cell.angle_gamma   90.00
#
_symmetry.space_group_name_H-M   'P 1'
#
loop_
_entity.id
_entity.type
_entity.pdbx_description
1 polymer ?
#
loop_
_entity_poly.entity_id
_entity_poly.type
_entity_poly.pdbx_seq_one_letter_code
_entity_poly.pdbx_strand_id
1 'polypeptide(L)'
;MNLTALIADNITDVLVKIIRFTRIRQKVLTRNINCATRRDYIPYDLPVKEFCAALDRAVAEHVRRGRLLLRDSGNVAFEPGGDFRVEPVVD
;
A
#
# COMPACT_ATOMS: atom_id res chain seq x y z
N MET A 1 8.00 -16.96 -23.02
CA MET A 1 7.36 -16.45 -21.78
C MET A 1 5.95 -15.98 -22.15
N ASN A 2 4.92 -16.36 -21.41
CA ASN A 2 3.53 -16.01 -21.73
C ASN A 2 3.18 -14.61 -21.19
N LEU A 3 2.98 -13.65 -22.09
CA LEU A 3 2.72 -12.24 -21.75
C LEU A 3 1.41 -12.06 -20.95
N THR A 4 0.40 -12.87 -21.26
CA THR A 4 -0.89 -12.84 -20.55
C THR A 4 -0.78 -13.32 -19.12
N ALA A 5 0.05 -14.35 -18.88
CA ALA A 5 0.34 -14.82 -17.52
C ALA A 5 1.08 -13.75 -16.71
N LEU A 6 2.08 -13.08 -17.31
CA LEU A 6 2.82 -11.99 -16.66
C LEU A 6 1.91 -10.81 -16.28
N ILE A 7 0.95 -10.45 -17.14
CA ILE A 7 -0.02 -9.38 -16.86
C ILE A 7 -0.95 -9.79 -15.71
N ALA A 8 -1.46 -11.04 -15.73
CA ALA A 8 -2.31 -11.55 -14.67
C ALA A 8 -1.59 -11.57 -13.31
N ASP A 9 -0.30 -11.93 -13.29
CA ASP A 9 0.53 -11.91 -12.09
C ASP A 9 0.74 -10.48 -11.56
N ASN A 10 1.00 -9.52 -12.45
CA ASN A 10 1.17 -8.11 -12.07
C ASN A 10 -0.11 -7.49 -11.48
N ILE A 11 -1.28 -7.78 -12.08
CA ILE A 11 -2.58 -7.31 -11.55
C ILE A 11 -2.86 -7.96 -10.19
N THR A 12 -2.62 -9.26 -10.08
CA THR A 12 -2.78 -10.00 -8.82
C THR A 12 -1.91 -9.39 -7.72
N ASP A 13 -0.67 -9.06 -8.02
CA ASP A 13 0.26 -8.45 -7.06
C ASP A 13 -0.23 -7.09 -6.54
N VAL A 14 -0.74 -6.23 -7.42
CA VAL A 14 -1.35 -4.95 -7.04
C VAL A 14 -2.57 -5.16 -6.13
N LEU A 15 -3.47 -6.06 -6.50
CA LEU A 15 -4.68 -6.35 -5.71
C LEU A 15 -4.34 -6.92 -4.32
N VAL A 16 -3.36 -7.82 -4.24
CA VAL A 16 -2.86 -8.36 -2.97
C VAL A 16 -2.31 -7.23 -2.09
N LYS A 17 -1.56 -6.29 -2.65
CA LYS A 17 -1.03 -5.14 -1.91
C LYS A 17 -2.15 -4.22 -1.41
N ILE A 18 -3.17 -3.93 -2.21
CA ILE A 18 -4.36 -3.15 -1.80
C ILE A 18 -5.07 -3.83 -0.62
N ILE A 19 -5.30 -5.15 -0.71
CA ILE A 19 -5.94 -5.92 0.37
C ILE A 19 -5.11 -5.85 1.65
N ARG A 20 -3.79 -6.05 1.54
CA ARG A 20 -2.88 -6.00 2.70
C ARG A 20 -2.85 -4.60 3.32
N PHE A 21 -2.75 -3.54 2.53
CA PHE A 21 -2.77 -2.17 3.01
C PHE A 21 -4.07 -1.86 3.74
N THR A 22 -5.20 -2.26 3.16
CA THR A 22 -6.54 -2.06 3.76
C THR A 22 -6.67 -2.79 5.09
N ARG A 23 -6.16 -4.02 5.21
CA ARG A 23 -6.13 -4.78 6.47
C ARG A 23 -5.25 -4.13 7.54
N ILE A 24 -4.10 -3.56 7.16
CA ILE A 24 -3.24 -2.82 8.10
C ILE A 24 -3.97 -1.56 8.58
N ARG A 25 -4.57 -0.80 7.65
CA ARG A 25 -5.33 0.41 7.97
C ARG A 25 -6.51 0.12 8.89
N GLN A 26 -7.24 -0.97 8.63
CA GLN A 26 -8.33 -1.42 9.51
C GLN A 26 -7.85 -1.59 10.96
N LYS A 27 -6.68 -2.21 11.19
CA LYS A 27 -6.13 -2.39 12.54
C LYS A 27 -5.80 -1.06 13.22
N VAL A 28 -5.24 -0.10 12.47
CA VAL A 28 -4.95 1.25 12.95
C VAL A 28 -6.24 1.97 13.35
N LEU A 29 -7.25 1.97 12.48
CA LEU A 29 -8.54 2.60 12.75
C LEU A 29 -9.28 1.95 13.92
N THR A 30 -9.24 0.61 14.05
CA THR A 30 -9.79 -0.09 15.21
C THR A 30 -9.10 0.35 16.51
N ARG A 31 -7.77 0.54 16.49
CA ARG A 31 -7.04 1.07 17.65
C ARG A 31 -7.47 2.50 17.99
N ASN A 32 -7.65 3.35 16.97
CA ASN A 32 -8.13 4.72 17.17
C ASN A 32 -9.49 4.73 17.86
N ILE A 33 -10.45 3.94 17.38
CA ILE A 33 -11.79 3.83 17.96
C ILE A 33 -11.71 3.37 19.43
N ASN A 34 -10.92 2.34 19.71
CA ASN A 34 -10.82 1.76 21.06
C ASN A 34 -10.10 2.67 22.06
N CYS A 35 -9.27 3.60 21.59
CA CYS A 35 -8.50 4.51 22.44
C CYS A 35 -9.02 5.96 22.43
N ALA A 36 -10.10 6.25 21.71
CA ALA A 36 -10.60 7.61 21.48
C ALA A 36 -10.94 8.40 22.76
N THR A 37 -11.24 7.71 23.86
CA THR A 37 -11.58 8.35 25.16
C THR A 37 -10.37 8.59 26.06
N ARG A 38 -9.17 8.13 25.68
CA ARG A 38 -7.94 8.29 26.47
C ARG A 38 -7.38 9.70 26.24
N ARG A 39 -7.20 10.47 27.31
CA ARG A 39 -6.77 11.89 27.27
C ARG A 39 -5.51 12.17 26.44
N ASP A 40 -4.55 11.24 26.42
CA ASP A 40 -3.25 11.44 25.76
C ASP A 40 -3.08 10.58 24.49
N TYR A 41 -4.18 10.04 23.94
CA TYR A 41 -4.10 9.23 22.73
C TYR A 41 -4.11 10.09 21.47
N ILE A 42 -3.11 9.90 20.62
CA ILE A 42 -3.01 10.54 19.30
C ILE A 42 -3.45 9.51 18.25
N PRO A 43 -4.47 9.81 17.42
CA PRO A 43 -4.88 8.96 16.32
C PRO A 43 -3.84 8.94 15.20
N TYR A 44 -3.75 7.80 14.52
CA TYR A 44 -2.90 7.62 13.34
C TYR A 44 -3.74 7.14 12.16
N ASP A 45 -3.31 7.40 10.94
CA ASP A 45 -3.79 6.71 9.75
C ASP A 45 -2.60 6.17 8.95
N LEU A 46 -2.86 5.32 7.95
CA LEU A 46 -1.84 5.00 6.96
C LEU A 46 -1.73 6.14 5.93
N PRO A 47 -0.56 6.31 5.30
CA PRO A 47 -0.32 7.31 4.25
C PRO A 47 -1.03 6.94 2.94
N VAL A 48 -2.37 7.01 2.92
CA VAL A 48 -3.22 6.57 1.79
C VAL A 48 -2.79 7.25 0.49
N LYS A 49 -2.54 8.56 0.53
CA LYS A 49 -2.14 9.32 -0.67
C LYS A 49 -0.79 8.85 -1.22
N GLU A 50 0.17 8.54 -0.37
CA GLU A 50 1.49 8.04 -0.80
C GLU A 50 1.35 6.66 -1.42
N PHE A 51 0.60 5.76 -0.78
CA PHE A 51 0.37 4.42 -1.28
C PHE A 51 -0.36 4.42 -2.63
N CYS A 52 -1.45 5.18 -2.75
CA CYS A 52 -2.18 5.33 -4.01
C CYS A 52 -1.28 5.90 -5.11
N ALA A 53 -0.52 6.97 -4.82
CA ALA A 53 0.40 7.55 -5.79
C ALA A 53 1.50 6.57 -6.25
N ALA A 54 1.99 5.71 -5.36
CA ALA A 54 2.95 4.67 -5.71
C ALA A 54 2.34 3.61 -6.65
N LEU A 55 1.12 3.15 -6.35
CA LEU A 55 0.40 2.21 -7.21
C LEU A 55 0.03 2.81 -8.57
N ASP A 56 -0.48 4.04 -8.59
CA ASP A 56 -0.86 4.73 -9.83
C ASP A 56 0.34 4.87 -10.77
N ARG A 57 1.51 5.25 -10.24
CA ARG A 57 2.75 5.32 -11.02
C ARG A 57 3.19 3.96 -11.53
N ALA A 58 3.08 2.91 -10.70
CA ALA A 58 3.46 1.56 -11.09
C ALA A 58 2.56 1.00 -12.19
N VAL A 59 1.24 1.22 -12.09
CA VAL A 59 0.25 0.82 -13.10
C VAL A 59 0.45 1.62 -14.39
N ALA A 60 0.66 2.94 -14.31
CA ALA A 60 0.92 3.77 -15.49
C ALA A 60 2.19 3.32 -16.24
N GLU A 61 3.26 2.98 -15.51
CA GLU A 61 4.48 2.43 -16.13
C GLU A 61 4.25 1.03 -16.70
N HIS A 62 3.42 0.20 -16.05
CA HIS A 62 3.06 -1.12 -16.57
C HIS A 62 2.28 -1.01 -17.88
N VAL A 63 1.28 -0.14 -17.96
CA VAL A 63 0.50 0.11 -19.19
C VAL A 63 1.42 0.57 -20.33
N ARG A 64 2.39 1.44 -20.03
CA ARG A 64 3.26 2.04 -21.04
C ARG A 64 4.43 1.15 -21.46
N ARG A 65 4.99 0.36 -20.54
CA ARG A 65 6.27 -0.35 -20.73
C ARG A 65 6.22 -1.86 -20.41
N GLY A 66 5.06 -2.38 -20.03
CA GLY A 66 4.87 -3.78 -19.67
C GLY A 66 5.56 -4.20 -18.36
N ARG A 67 6.03 -3.23 -17.54
CA ARG A 67 6.77 -3.49 -16.30
C ARG A 67 6.10 -2.82 -15.11
N LEU A 68 5.81 -3.59 -14.07
CA LEU A 68 5.30 -3.07 -12.82
C LEU A 68 6.49 -2.64 -11.94
N LEU A 69 6.67 -1.33 -11.79
CA LEU A 69 7.76 -0.76 -10.98
C LEU A 69 7.18 0.02 -9.80
N LEU A 70 7.25 -0.59 -8.63
CA LEU A 70 6.91 0.03 -7.36
C LEU A 70 8.12 0.80 -6.85
N ARG A 71 7.88 2.01 -6.33
CA ARG A 71 8.92 2.90 -5.82
C ARG A 71 8.57 3.31 -4.41
N ASP A 72 9.59 3.29 -3.55
CA ASP A 72 9.47 3.76 -2.19
C ASP A 72 9.05 5.23 -2.14
N SER A 73 8.44 5.59 -1.02
CA SER A 73 8.04 6.94 -0.63
C SER A 73 8.45 7.18 0.82
N GLY A 74 7.99 8.27 1.42
CA GLY A 74 8.40 8.62 2.78
C GLY A 74 7.99 7.56 3.79
N ASN A 75 6.73 7.13 3.74
CA ASN A 75 6.12 6.24 4.73
C ASN A 75 5.72 4.87 4.15
N VAL A 76 6.10 4.57 2.90
CA VAL A 76 5.84 3.28 2.23
C VAL A 76 7.12 2.80 1.56
N ALA A 77 7.57 1.59 1.90
CA ALA A 77 8.73 0.93 1.30
C ALA A 77 8.31 -0.41 0.69
N PHE A 78 8.75 -0.69 -0.54
CA PHE A 78 8.50 -1.94 -1.25
C PHE A 78 9.74 -2.83 -1.20
N GLU A 79 9.55 -4.07 -0.76
CA GLU A 79 10.65 -4.99 -0.47
C GLU A 79 10.85 -6.04 -1.58
N PRO A 80 12.06 -6.61 -1.68
CA PRO A 80 12.28 -7.78 -2.51
C PRO A 80 11.28 -8.90 -2.18
N GLY A 81 10.77 -9.60 -3.20
CA GLY A 81 9.77 -10.65 -3.02
C GLY A 81 8.32 -10.18 -3.02
N GLY A 82 8.06 -8.89 -3.31
CA GLY A 82 6.70 -8.36 -3.46
C GLY A 82 6.03 -8.01 -2.13
N ASP A 83 6.80 -7.87 -1.06
CA ASP A 83 6.31 -7.33 0.22
C ASP A 83 6.36 -5.79 0.23
N PHE A 84 5.72 -5.17 1.22
CA PHE A 84 5.87 -3.76 1.51
C PHE A 84 5.72 -3.49 3.01
N ARG A 85 6.43 -2.47 3.50
CA ARG A 85 6.25 -1.88 4.81
C ARG A 85 5.57 -0.53 4.68
N VAL A 86 4.74 -0.21 5.66
CA VAL A 86 4.03 1.07 5.75
C VAL A 86 4.07 1.57 7.19
N GLU A 87 4.47 2.81 7.36
CA GLU A 87 4.52 3.49 8.65
C GLU A 87 3.27 4.35 8.82
N PRO A 88 2.48 4.16 9.90
CA PRO A 88 1.37 5.05 10.19
C PRO A 88 1.85 6.48 10.47
N VAL A 89 1.09 7.45 9.99
CA VAL A 89 1.28 8.88 10.22
C VAL A 89 0.18 9.40 11.14
N VAL A 90 0.43 10.49 11.85
CA VAL A 90 -0.62 11.14 12.66
C VAL A 90 -1.76 11.57 11.73
N ASP A 91 -3.00 11.28 12.14
CA ASP A 91 -4.24 11.61 11.39
C ASP A 91 -4.58 13.12 11.49
#